data_AF-A0A2G2DWZ2-F1
#
_entry.id   AF-A0A2G2DWZ2-F1
#
_cell.length_a   1.000
_cell.length_b   1.000
_cell.length_c   1.000
_cell.angle_alpha   90.00
_cell.angle_beta   90.00
_cell.angle_gamma   90.00
#
_symmetry.space_group_name_H-M   'P 1'
#
loop_
_entity.id
_entity.type
_entity.pdbx_description
1 polymer ?
#
loop_
_entity_poly.entity_id
_entity_poly.type
_entity_poly.pdbx_seq_one_letter_code
_entity_poly.pdbx_strand_id
1 'polypeptide(L)' 'MLRRNSRGKAVESFGFSARAYHRILKVARTIVELDEASTIGTRHIAEAVQYRSLDRKEWGG' A
#
# COMPACT_ATOMS: atom_id res chain seq x y z
N MET A 1 -17.89 -11.05 -26.01
CA MET A 1 -18.93 -10.62 -25.06
C MET A 1 -18.29 -10.48 -23.68
N LEU A 2 -18.34 -9.26 -23.13
CA LEU A 2 -18.07 -8.81 -21.74
C LEU A 2 -16.64 -8.92 -21.13
N ARG A 3 -15.94 -7.77 -21.22
CA ARG A 3 -15.00 -7.13 -20.29
C ARG A 3 -14.70 -7.88 -18.97
N ARG A 4 -13.44 -8.29 -18.80
CA ARG A 4 -12.82 -8.44 -17.47
C ARG A 4 -11.99 -7.21 -17.16
N ASN A 5 -12.63 -6.19 -16.58
CA ASN A 5 -11.93 -5.10 -15.91
C ASN A 5 -12.56 -4.93 -14.53
N SER A 6 -12.02 -5.64 -13.53
CA SER A 6 -12.41 -5.50 -12.12
C SER A 6 -11.21 -5.29 -11.20
N ARG A 7 -10.15 -4.63 -11.70
CA ARG A 7 -9.05 -4.08 -10.87
C ARG A 7 -9.38 -2.71 -10.25
N GLY A 8 -10.65 -2.32 -10.20
CA GLY A 8 -11.05 -0.92 -9.93
C GLY A 8 -11.64 -0.61 -8.55
N LYS A 9 -12.19 -1.57 -7.81
CA LYS A 9 -13.05 -1.19 -6.65
C LYS A 9 -12.31 -0.86 -5.34
N ALA A 10 -11.07 -1.29 -5.18
CA ALA A 10 -10.26 -0.95 -4.00
C ALA A 10 -9.37 0.29 -4.19
N VAL A 11 -9.05 0.63 -5.46
CA VAL A 11 -8.19 1.76 -5.80
C VAL A 11 -8.95 3.10 -5.68
N GLU A 12 -10.26 3.10 -5.95
CA GLU A 12 -11.07 4.32 -5.95
C GLU A 12 -11.45 4.82 -4.55
N SER A 13 -11.51 3.96 -3.52
CA SER A 13 -12.04 4.35 -2.19
C SER A 13 -11.03 5.05 -1.26
N PHE A 14 -9.74 5.11 -1.61
CA PHE A 14 -8.71 5.74 -0.76
C PHE A 14 -7.95 6.91 -1.42
N GLY A 15 -8.37 7.37 -2.60
CA GLY A 15 -7.68 8.47 -3.32
C GLY A 15 -6.23 8.15 -3.72
N PHE A 16 -5.79 6.90 -3.58
CA PHE A 16 -4.47 6.46 -3.99
C PHE A 16 -4.50 6.02 -5.45
N SER A 17 -3.59 6.57 -6.26
CA SER A 17 -3.35 6.02 -7.59
C SER A 17 -2.94 4.54 -7.47
N ALA A 18 -3.25 3.73 -8.49
CA ALA A 18 -2.87 2.30 -8.52
C ALA A 18 -1.36 2.08 -8.24
N ARG A 19 -0.51 3.04 -8.63
CA ARG A 19 0.93 3.07 -8.33
C ARG A 19 1.22 3.27 -6.84
N ALA A 20 0.53 4.19 -6.19
CA ALA A 20 0.70 4.44 -4.76
C ALA A 20 0.28 3.22 -3.94
N TYR A 21 -0.85 2.59 -4.30
CA TYR A 21 -1.30 1.34 -3.68
C TYR A 21 -0.27 0.21 -3.85
N HIS A 22 0.27 0.03 -5.05
CA HIS A 22 1.30 -0.99 -5.29
C HIS A 22 2.59 -0.76 -4.47
N ARG A 23 2.99 0.50 -4.27
CA ARG A 23 4.14 0.83 -3.41
C ARG A 23 3.85 0.51 -1.94
N ILE A 24 2.65 0.84 -1.44
CA ILE A 24 2.23 0.52 -0.07
C ILE A 24 2.29 -1.01 0.15
N LEU A 25 1.78 -1.80 -0.79
CA LEU A 25 1.86 -3.27 -0.70
C LEU A 25 3.30 -3.80 -0.68
N LYS A 26 4.22 -3.17 -1.42
CA LYS A 26 5.64 -3.55 -1.40
C LYS A 26 6.27 -3.32 -0.03
N VAL A 27 6.02 -2.15 0.57
CA VAL A 27 6.54 -1.81 1.90
C VAL A 27 5.89 -2.68 2.98
N ALA A 28 4.57 -2.90 2.91
CA ALA A 28 3.85 -3.75 3.85
C ALA A 28 4.37 -5.19 3.83
N ARG A 29 4.78 -5.72 2.67
CA ARG A 29 5.42 -7.03 2.56
C ARG A 29 6.75 -7.07 3.31
N THR A 30 7.59 -6.05 3.16
CA THR A 30 8.85 -5.98 3.90
C THR A 30 8.62 -5.90 5.41
N ILE A 31 7.62 -5.15 5.86
CA ILE A 31 7.26 -5.09 7.29
C ILE A 31 6.81 -6.46 7.79
N VAL A 32 6.01 -7.19 7.01
CA VAL A 32 5.60 -8.57 7.34
C VAL A 32 6.79 -9.51 7.42
N GLU A 33 7.77 -9.37 6.52
CA GLU A 33 9.00 -10.16 6.55
C GLU A 33 9.83 -9.86 7.80
N LEU A 34 9.83 -8.61 8.28
CA LEU A 34 10.52 -8.20 9.51
C LEU A 34 9.78 -8.61 10.79
N ASP A 35 8.45 -8.66 10.75
CA ASP A 35 7.60 -9.09 11.88
C ASP A 35 7.44 -10.62 11.94
N GLU A 36 8.14 -11.36 11.08
CA GLU A 36 8.03 -12.82 10.88
C GLU A 36 6.56 -13.29 10.70
N ALA A 37 5.70 -12.39 10.22
CA ALA A 37 4.28 -12.64 10.06
C ALA A 37 4.02 -13.40 8.75
N SER A 38 3.03 -14.30 8.76
CA SER A 38 2.66 -15.07 7.56
C SER A 38 1.70 -14.32 6.63
N THR A 39 1.05 -13.26 7.12
CA THR A 39 0.01 -12.54 6.38
C THR A 39 0.08 -11.03 6.59
N ILE A 40 -0.27 -10.28 5.54
CA ILE A 40 -0.38 -8.83 5.61
C ILE A 40 -1.69 -8.47 6.34
N GLY A 41 -1.58 -8.06 7.60
CA GLY A 41 -2.67 -7.50 8.38
C GLY A 41 -2.78 -5.98 8.29
N THR A 42 -3.85 -5.44 8.90
CA THR A 42 -4.14 -4.00 8.93
C THR A 42 -3.00 -3.17 9.55
N ARG A 43 -2.30 -3.71 10.55
CA ARG A 43 -1.12 -3.07 11.17
C ARG A 43 -0.01 -2.80 10.16
N HIS A 44 0.38 -3.82 9.38
CA HIS A 44 1.45 -3.70 8.38
C HIS A 44 1.09 -2.69 7.27
N ILE A 45 -0.19 -2.63 6.88
CA ILE A 45 -0.67 -1.62 5.93
C ILE A 45 -0.60 -0.22 6.53
N ALA A 46 -1.05 -0.05 7.78
CA ALA A 46 -1.01 1.24 8.47
C ALA A 46 0.43 1.75 8.62
N GLU A 47 1.37 0.89 9.01
CA GLU A 47 2.80 1.23 9.08
C GLU A 47 3.36 1.59 7.71
N ALA A 48 3.09 0.79 6.67
CA ALA A 48 3.52 1.09 5.30
C ALA A 48 3.01 2.46 4.79
N VAL A 49 1.78 2.84 5.15
CA VAL A 49 1.22 4.17 4.83
C VAL A 49 1.93 5.28 5.61
N GLN A 50 2.27 5.05 6.88
CA GLN A 50 3.02 6.01 7.70
C GLN A 50 4.44 6.22 7.16
N TYR A 51 5.16 5.16 6.79
CA TYR A 51 6.48 5.27 6.16
C TYR A 51 6.46 6.12 4.90
N ARG A 52 5.41 6.01 4.07
CA ARG A 52 5.25 6.86 2.88
C ARG A 52 4.96 8.32 3.23
N SER A 53 4.24 8.56 4.30
CA SER A 53 3.92 9.93 4.76
C SER A 53 5.17 10.63 5.31
N LEU A 54 6.04 9.86 5.97
CA LEU A 54 7.39 10.29 6.37
C LEU A 54 8.26 10.58 5.14
N ASP A 55 8.36 9.66 4.18
CA ASP A 55 9.13 9.84 2.93
C ASP A 55 8.74 11.13 2.17
N ARG A 56 7.45 11.48 2.14
CA ARG A 56 6.98 12.74 1.53
C ARG A 56 7.41 13.98 2.31
N LYS A 57 7.53 13.89 3.63
CA LYS A 57 7.91 15.02 4.51
C LYS A 57 9.41 15.27 4.47
N GLU A 58 10.21 14.22 4.31
CA GLU A 58 11.69 14.30 4.25
C GLU A 58 12.25 14.79 2.90
N TRP A 59 11.52 14.67 1.79
CA TRP A 59 11.95 15.18 0.46
C TRP A 59 11.36 16.57 0.11
N GLY A 60 10.69 17.22 1.06
CA GLY A 60 10.04 18.52 0.88
C GLY A 60 10.84 19.72 1.39
N GLY A 61 12.18 19.65 1.33
CA GLY A 61 13.10 20.75 1.63
C GLY A 61 13.89 21.17 0.39
#